data_AF-A0A972U7L8-F1
#
_entry.id   AF-A0A972U7L8-F1
#
_cell.length_a   1.000
_cell.length_b   1.000
_cell.length_c   1.000
_cell.angle_alpha   90.00
_cell.angle_beta   90.00
_cell.angle_gamma   90.00
#
_symmetry.space_group_name_H-M   'P 1'
#
loop_
_entity.id
_entity.type
_entity.pdbx_description
1 polymer ?
#
loop_
_entity_poly.entity_id
_entity_poly.type
_entity_poly.pdbx_seq_one_letter_code
_entity_poly.pdbx_strand_id
1 'polypeptide(L)'
;MSRREGRRLLSAGREELARSHVIERLGFVAARVDVLAYRMTFDPDKESGSITANVATLKRQDLTRALQAIQPVLSAGLGMGDRLAFAEQGDVLAGVRIPPGRVGLATVCSVVVNGMMLKRGVPVVSRFGGLLEMCDGKPVRFVQMIDYAGSTMDPLEVFIKAGMTRVAACAENGTGIIGASFREVPTVALDAVVESGRERQALGLSGILVIGQPNQPLLDVPVSAGRTGIIVIGGMNPFAAMFETGIPFEIDSLSGLEQWERFRPHTEFRTMARRRSPYVD
;
A
#
# COMPACT_ATOMS: atom_id res chain seq x y z
N MET A 1 -12.23 51.16 -10.45
CA MET A 1 -12.06 50.26 -9.29
C MET A 1 -12.97 49.04 -9.45
N SER A 2 -12.44 47.91 -9.90
CA SER A 2 -13.22 46.66 -10.02
C SER A 2 -13.24 45.94 -8.67
N ARG A 3 -14.32 46.13 -7.88
CA ARG A 3 -14.61 45.31 -6.69
C ARG A 3 -15.11 43.94 -7.14
N ARG A 4 -14.21 42.98 -7.33
CA ARG A 4 -14.58 41.57 -7.30
C ARG A 4 -14.46 41.10 -5.85
N GLU A 5 -15.56 41.17 -5.12
CA GLU A 5 -15.67 40.48 -3.84
C GLU A 5 -15.49 38.97 -4.09
N GLY A 6 -14.53 38.37 -3.39
CA GLY A 6 -14.26 36.94 -3.47
C GLY A 6 -15.51 36.17 -3.05
N ARG A 7 -15.96 35.24 -3.90
CA ARG A 7 -17.12 34.39 -3.58
C ARG A 7 -16.68 33.34 -2.56
N ARG A 8 -17.43 33.22 -1.46
CA ARG A 8 -17.20 32.20 -0.43
C ARG A 8 -18.01 30.95 -0.75
N LEU A 9 -17.33 29.84 -0.96
CA LEU A 9 -17.97 28.54 -1.20
C LEU A 9 -18.75 28.11 0.05
N LEU A 10 -20.06 27.93 -0.12
CA LEU A 10 -20.94 27.31 0.88
C LEU A 10 -20.63 25.81 0.98
N SER A 11 -21.05 25.17 2.07
CA SER A 11 -20.90 23.71 2.25
C SER A 11 -21.50 22.92 1.08
N ALA A 12 -22.71 23.28 0.65
CA ALA A 12 -23.36 22.70 -0.53
C ALA A 12 -22.56 22.94 -1.82
N GLY A 13 -21.92 24.10 -1.97
CA GLY A 13 -21.03 24.40 -3.10
C GLY A 13 -19.73 23.58 -3.06
N ARG A 14 -19.22 23.23 -1.87
CA ARG A 14 -18.08 22.32 -1.72
C ARG A 14 -18.46 20.87 -2.05
N GLU A 15 -19.65 20.43 -1.66
CA GLU A 15 -20.17 19.10 -2.02
C GLU A 15 -20.44 18.99 -3.53
N GLU A 16 -20.99 20.04 -4.15
CA GLU A 16 -21.23 20.09 -5.59
C GLU A 16 -19.90 20.05 -6.36
N LEU A 17 -18.91 20.85 -5.97
CA LEU A 17 -17.55 20.75 -6.54
C LEU A 17 -16.91 19.38 -6.27
N ALA A 18 -17.18 18.75 -5.13
CA ALA A 18 -16.66 17.42 -4.86
C ALA A 18 -17.25 16.35 -5.80
N ARG A 19 -18.47 16.58 -6.33
CA ARG A 19 -19.22 15.68 -7.21
C ARG A 19 -19.08 16.01 -8.71
N SER A 20 -18.85 17.28 -9.08
CA SER A 20 -18.82 17.71 -10.49
C SER A 20 -17.53 17.39 -11.25
N HIS A 21 -16.45 17.02 -10.54
CA HIS A 21 -15.09 16.87 -11.11
C HIS A 21 -14.60 15.42 -11.17
N VAL A 22 -15.48 14.43 -11.23
CA VAL A 22 -15.08 13.00 -11.26
C VAL A 22 -14.21 12.68 -12.49
N ILE A 23 -14.48 13.29 -13.65
CA ILE A 23 -13.68 13.14 -14.87
C ILE A 23 -12.27 13.74 -14.69
N GLU A 24 -12.14 14.88 -13.99
CA GLU A 24 -10.83 15.50 -13.70
C GLU A 24 -9.99 14.71 -12.68
N ARG A 25 -10.61 13.79 -11.94
CA ARG A 25 -9.92 12.88 -11.01
C ARG A 25 -9.46 11.57 -11.66
N LEU A 26 -9.82 11.31 -12.91
CA LEU A 26 -9.30 10.14 -13.64
C LEU A 26 -7.77 10.24 -13.73
N GLY A 27 -7.07 9.15 -13.43
CA GLY A 27 -5.61 9.13 -13.36
C GLY A 27 -5.02 9.76 -12.10
N PHE A 28 -5.86 10.21 -11.15
CA PHE A 28 -5.38 10.76 -9.87
C PHE A 28 -4.53 9.75 -9.10
N VAL A 29 -4.88 8.46 -9.16
CA VAL A 29 -4.10 7.41 -8.51
C VAL A 29 -2.72 7.28 -9.16
N ALA A 30 -2.65 7.20 -10.48
CA ALA A 30 -1.38 7.14 -11.21
C ALA A 30 -0.50 8.37 -10.95
N ALA A 31 -1.07 9.58 -11.03
CA ALA A 31 -0.35 10.82 -10.73
C ALA A 31 0.14 10.87 -9.28
N ARG A 32 -0.66 10.39 -8.32
CA ARG A 32 -0.27 10.32 -6.91
C ARG A 32 0.86 9.31 -6.68
N VAL A 33 0.84 8.16 -7.36
CA VAL A 33 1.94 7.20 -7.37
C VAL A 33 3.23 7.85 -7.84
N ASP A 34 3.20 8.61 -8.94
CA ASP A 34 4.38 9.29 -9.48
C ASP A 34 4.93 10.36 -8.51
N VAL A 35 4.05 11.19 -7.95
CA VAL A 35 4.44 12.23 -6.98
C VAL A 35 5.08 11.61 -5.73
N LEU A 36 4.49 10.54 -5.19
CA LEU A 36 5.00 9.88 -3.99
C LEU A 36 6.33 9.18 -4.28
N ALA A 37 6.43 8.46 -5.41
CA ALA A 37 7.66 7.80 -5.84
C ALA A 37 8.80 8.80 -6.02
N TYR A 38 8.54 9.95 -6.65
CA TYR A 38 9.53 11.00 -6.87
C TYR A 38 10.00 11.66 -5.57
N ARG A 39 9.08 11.93 -4.63
CA ARG A 39 9.41 12.61 -3.37
C ARG A 39 10.09 11.71 -2.34
N MET A 40 10.08 10.40 -2.53
CA MET A 40 10.76 9.46 -1.62
C MET A 40 12.26 9.75 -1.51
N THR A 41 12.75 9.78 -0.28
CA THR A 41 14.18 10.02 0.00
C THR A 41 14.92 8.79 0.48
N PHE A 42 14.25 7.64 0.67
CA PHE A 42 14.85 6.41 1.17
C PHE A 42 16.12 5.96 0.43
N ASP A 43 17.20 5.79 1.19
CA ASP A 43 18.50 5.32 0.72
C ASP A 43 18.76 3.93 1.34
N PRO A 44 18.80 2.85 0.54
CA PRO A 44 18.95 1.49 1.05
C PRO A 44 20.30 1.26 1.73
N ASP A 45 21.38 1.95 1.30
CA ASP A 45 22.71 1.77 1.88
C ASP A 45 22.82 2.40 3.27
N LYS A 46 22.07 3.49 3.49
CA LYS A 46 22.02 4.20 4.77
C LYS A 46 20.85 3.76 5.66
N GLU A 47 19.99 2.88 5.17
CA GLU A 47 18.72 2.48 5.80
C GLU A 47 17.95 3.66 6.40
N SER A 48 17.83 4.76 5.65
CA SER A 48 17.26 6.00 6.19
C SER A 48 16.56 6.83 5.13
N GLY A 49 15.72 7.75 5.61
CA GLY A 49 14.91 8.62 4.78
C GLY A 49 13.47 8.13 4.62
N SER A 50 12.74 8.80 3.73
CA SER A 50 11.29 8.67 3.65
C SER A 50 10.84 7.64 2.62
N ILE A 51 9.86 6.83 3.04
CA ILE A 51 9.13 5.88 2.20
C ILE A 51 7.65 6.22 2.14
N THR A 52 6.96 5.72 1.11
CA THR A 52 5.50 5.86 0.99
C THR A 52 4.81 4.83 1.88
N ALA A 53 3.72 5.24 2.55
CA ALA A 53 2.95 4.39 3.44
C ALA A 53 1.44 4.44 3.16
N ASN A 54 0.74 3.41 3.64
CA ASN A 54 -0.72 3.43 3.79
C ASN A 54 -1.04 3.47 5.28
N VAL A 55 -2.11 4.18 5.67
CA VAL A 55 -2.52 4.33 7.07
C VAL A 55 -3.91 3.72 7.27
N ALA A 56 -4.04 2.96 8.35
CA ALA A 56 -5.32 2.53 8.89
C ALA A 56 -5.56 3.21 10.23
N THR A 57 -6.75 3.80 10.39
CA THR A 57 -7.15 4.48 11.63
C THR A 57 -8.32 3.73 12.27
N LEU A 58 -8.13 3.25 13.50
CA LEU A 58 -9.09 2.40 14.22
C LEU A 58 -9.25 2.84 15.67
N LYS A 59 -10.30 2.35 16.34
CA LYS A 59 -10.49 2.61 17.77
C LYS A 59 -9.38 1.94 18.57
N ARG A 60 -8.91 2.61 19.63
CA ARG A 60 -7.83 2.08 20.49
C ARG A 60 -8.11 0.69 21.02
N GLN A 61 -9.35 0.42 21.42
CA GLN A 61 -9.77 -0.87 21.99
C GLN A 61 -9.58 -2.04 21.01
N ASP A 62 -9.58 -1.78 19.70
CA ASP A 62 -9.45 -2.81 18.67
C ASP A 62 -7.99 -3.08 18.28
N LEU A 63 -7.03 -2.29 18.79
CA LEU A 63 -5.60 -2.37 18.44
C LEU A 63 -5.02 -3.78 18.64
N THR A 64 -5.31 -4.41 19.79
CA THR A 64 -4.78 -5.75 20.07
C THR A 64 -5.30 -6.77 19.06
N ARG A 65 -6.60 -6.72 18.73
CA ARG A 65 -7.22 -7.63 17.77
C ARG A 65 -6.70 -7.37 16.35
N ALA A 66 -6.48 -6.10 16.00
CA ALA A 66 -5.87 -5.69 14.74
C ALA A 66 -4.46 -6.24 14.57
N LEU A 67 -3.60 -6.10 15.59
CA LEU A 67 -2.24 -6.63 15.56
C LEU A 67 -2.23 -8.17 15.45
N GLN A 68 -3.16 -8.86 16.12
CA GLN A 68 -3.32 -10.32 16.00
C GLN A 68 -3.70 -10.76 14.58
N ALA A 69 -4.51 -9.97 13.86
CA ALA A 69 -4.86 -10.25 12.47
C ALA A 69 -3.72 -9.92 11.48
N ILE A 70 -2.98 -8.84 11.74
CA ILE A 70 -1.91 -8.34 10.87
C ILE A 70 -0.64 -9.19 10.94
N GLN A 71 -0.23 -9.62 12.13
CA GLN A 71 1.07 -10.26 12.33
C GLN A 71 1.27 -11.55 11.52
N PRO A 72 0.30 -12.49 11.45
CA PRO A 72 0.44 -13.71 10.64
C PRO A 72 0.67 -13.40 9.16
N VAL A 73 0.00 -12.38 8.62
CA VAL A 73 0.14 -11.95 7.22
C VAL A 73 1.55 -11.43 6.95
N LEU A 74 2.09 -10.59 7.85
CA LEU A 74 3.46 -10.09 7.70
C LEU A 74 4.49 -11.22 7.85
N SER A 75 4.29 -12.13 8.80
CA SER A 75 5.16 -13.32 8.97
C SER A 75 5.13 -14.26 7.76
N ALA A 76 3.99 -14.36 7.06
CA ALA A 76 3.86 -15.12 5.83
C ALA A 76 4.47 -14.40 4.61
N GLY A 77 5.05 -13.21 4.78
CA GLY A 77 5.61 -12.42 3.68
C GLY A 77 4.53 -11.84 2.76
N LEU A 78 3.29 -11.73 3.24
CA LEU A 78 2.15 -11.25 2.46
C LEU A 78 1.96 -9.72 2.49
N GLY A 79 2.87 -8.99 3.14
CA GLY A 79 2.96 -7.53 3.09
C GLY A 79 4.13 -7.02 2.25
N MET A 80 4.22 -5.70 2.08
CA MET A 80 5.41 -5.04 1.53
C MET A 80 6.49 -4.97 2.62
N GLY A 81 7.16 -6.09 2.85
CA GLY A 81 8.05 -6.27 3.99
C GLY A 81 7.33 -6.64 5.28
N ASP A 82 8.07 -6.61 6.38
CA ASP A 82 7.65 -7.16 7.69
C ASP A 82 7.52 -6.09 8.79
N ARG A 83 7.46 -4.82 8.40
CA ARG A 83 7.48 -3.69 9.34
C ARG A 83 6.16 -2.92 9.38
N LEU A 84 5.90 -2.34 10.55
CA LEU A 84 4.75 -1.48 10.82
C LEU A 84 5.21 -0.21 11.53
N ALA A 85 4.52 0.89 11.28
CA ALA A 85 4.59 2.08 12.12
C ALA A 85 3.28 2.27 12.88
N PHE A 86 3.38 2.92 14.04
CA PHE A 86 2.26 3.17 14.94
C PHE A 86 2.23 4.63 15.34
N ALA A 87 1.03 5.15 15.58
CA ALA A 87 0.81 6.50 16.06
C ALA A 87 -0.34 6.55 17.08
N GLU A 88 -0.14 7.36 18.11
CA GLU A 88 -1.13 7.64 19.15
C GLU A 88 -2.10 8.73 18.66
N GLN A 89 -3.18 8.96 19.42
CA GLN A 89 -4.09 10.08 19.12
C GLN A 89 -3.32 11.42 19.12
N GLY A 90 -3.65 12.31 18.19
CA GLY A 90 -3.00 13.61 18.05
C GLY A 90 -1.72 13.60 17.23
N ASP A 91 -1.04 12.46 17.11
CA ASP A 91 0.14 12.29 16.27
C ASP A 91 -0.21 12.42 14.77
N VAL A 92 0.82 12.62 13.96
CA VAL A 92 0.73 12.52 12.49
C VAL A 92 1.51 11.29 12.03
N LEU A 93 0.90 10.48 11.18
CA LEU A 93 1.48 9.29 10.58
C LEU A 93 1.27 9.36 9.07
N ALA A 94 2.36 9.44 8.29
CA ALA A 94 2.32 9.57 6.83
C ALA A 94 1.36 10.68 6.32
N GLY A 95 1.32 11.82 7.03
CA GLY A 95 0.45 12.95 6.70
C GLY A 95 -0.98 12.85 7.24
N VAL A 96 -1.37 11.72 7.85
CA VAL A 96 -2.68 11.53 8.48
C VAL A 96 -2.60 11.89 9.96
N ARG A 97 -3.44 12.83 10.40
CA ARG A 97 -3.57 13.17 11.83
C ARG A 97 -4.50 12.19 12.51
N ILE A 98 -4.03 11.52 13.56
CA ILE A 98 -4.83 10.51 14.27
C ILE A 98 -5.89 11.19 15.15
N PRO A 99 -7.19 10.89 14.96
CA PRO A 99 -8.26 11.51 15.74
C PRO A 99 -8.25 11.13 17.23
N PRO A 100 -8.89 11.93 18.09
CA PRO A 100 -9.13 11.54 19.49
C PRO A 100 -9.81 10.18 19.63
N GLY A 101 -9.37 9.38 20.60
CA GLY A 101 -9.91 8.03 20.87
C GLY A 101 -9.50 6.95 19.87
N ARG A 102 -8.67 7.30 18.88
CA ARG A 102 -8.18 6.38 17.84
C ARG A 102 -6.67 6.16 17.93
N VAL A 103 -6.20 5.20 17.14
CA VAL A 103 -4.79 4.88 16.89
C VAL A 103 -4.57 4.76 15.39
N GLY A 104 -3.34 5.03 14.94
CA GLY A 104 -2.90 4.81 13.57
C GLY A 104 -1.96 3.62 13.46
N LEU A 105 -2.17 2.79 12.44
CA LEU A 105 -1.23 1.78 11.98
C LEU A 105 -0.83 2.10 10.55
N ALA A 106 0.46 2.03 10.23
CA ALA A 106 0.94 2.21 8.88
C ALA A 106 1.71 1.00 8.37
N THR A 107 1.44 0.68 7.10
CA THR A 107 2.13 -0.36 6.32
C THR A 107 2.90 0.31 5.19
N VAL A 108 3.99 -0.32 4.77
CA VAL A 108 4.79 0.15 3.63
C VAL A 108 3.94 0.04 2.36
N CYS A 109 3.91 1.09 1.55
CA CYS A 109 3.21 1.06 0.28
C CYS A 109 4.09 0.43 -0.81
N SER A 110 3.46 -0.29 -1.75
CA SER A 110 4.18 -0.89 -2.89
C SER A 110 4.82 0.18 -3.80
N VAL A 111 4.43 1.46 -3.67
CA VAL A 111 5.08 2.59 -4.36
C VAL A 111 6.57 2.71 -4.01
N VAL A 112 7.03 2.13 -2.89
CA VAL A 112 8.46 2.03 -2.59
C VAL A 112 9.27 1.39 -3.72
N VAL A 113 8.70 0.39 -4.40
CA VAL A 113 9.34 -0.23 -5.57
C VAL A 113 9.49 0.80 -6.71
N ASN A 114 8.52 1.69 -6.93
CA ASN A 114 8.64 2.72 -7.96
C ASN A 114 9.74 3.73 -7.59
N GLY A 115 9.73 4.23 -6.35
CA GLY A 115 10.71 5.22 -5.90
C GLY A 115 12.15 4.70 -5.97
N MET A 116 12.39 3.44 -5.57
CA MET A 116 13.73 2.84 -5.63
C MET A 116 14.20 2.60 -7.06
N MET A 117 13.32 2.15 -7.97
CA MET A 117 13.67 1.98 -9.38
C MET A 117 13.90 3.32 -10.07
N LEU A 118 13.11 4.35 -9.74
CA LEU A 118 13.26 5.68 -10.30
C LEU A 118 14.62 6.29 -9.96
N LYS A 119 15.11 6.10 -8.73
CA LYS A 119 16.47 6.54 -8.33
C LYS A 119 17.59 5.86 -9.10
N ARG A 120 17.33 4.68 -9.67
CA ARG A 120 18.24 3.94 -10.56
C ARG A 120 18.06 4.31 -12.03
N GLY A 121 17.22 5.29 -12.35
CA GLY A 121 16.88 5.66 -13.72
C GLY A 121 15.99 4.65 -14.44
N VAL A 122 15.33 3.74 -13.71
CA VAL A 122 14.45 2.71 -14.28
C VAL A 122 12.99 3.17 -14.18
N PRO A 123 12.32 3.49 -15.31
CA PRO A 123 10.92 3.88 -15.30
C PRO A 123 10.04 2.66 -15.06
N VAL A 124 9.14 2.76 -14.08
CA VAL A 124 8.16 1.70 -13.76
C VAL A 124 6.77 2.21 -14.11
N VAL A 125 6.07 1.48 -14.97
CA VAL A 125 4.68 1.78 -15.33
C VAL A 125 3.77 0.92 -14.45
N SER A 126 3.06 1.55 -13.51
CA SER A 126 2.05 0.85 -12.69
C SER A 126 0.74 0.76 -13.49
N ARG A 127 0.37 -0.45 -13.94
CA ARG A 127 -0.79 -0.65 -14.82
C ARG A 127 -2.10 -0.74 -14.05
N PHE A 128 -2.19 -1.68 -13.13
CA PHE A 128 -3.41 -1.92 -12.35
C PHE A 128 -3.12 -2.47 -10.95
N GLY A 129 -4.09 -2.27 -10.06
CA GLY A 129 -4.23 -3.02 -8.82
C GLY A 129 -5.27 -4.12 -8.99
N GLY A 130 -5.10 -5.24 -8.31
CA GLY A 130 -5.94 -6.42 -8.51
C GLY A 130 -5.95 -7.38 -7.34
N LEU A 131 -6.80 -8.39 -7.48
CA LEU A 131 -6.87 -9.55 -6.61
C LEU A 131 -6.19 -10.72 -7.28
N LEU A 132 -5.19 -11.28 -6.62
CA LEU A 132 -4.36 -12.38 -7.07
C LEU A 132 -4.77 -13.65 -6.32
N GLU A 133 -5.18 -14.66 -7.06
CA GLU A 133 -5.42 -16.01 -6.52
C GLU A 133 -4.08 -16.67 -6.21
N MET A 134 -3.95 -17.16 -4.98
CA MET A 134 -2.82 -17.92 -4.48
C MET A 134 -3.26 -19.36 -4.23
N CYS A 135 -2.44 -20.33 -4.61
CA CYS A 135 -2.64 -21.75 -4.35
C CYS A 135 -1.30 -22.39 -3.97
N ASP A 136 -1.25 -23.07 -2.82
CA ASP A 136 -0.04 -23.71 -2.28
C ASP A 136 1.18 -22.76 -2.25
N GLY A 137 0.95 -21.50 -1.86
CA GLY A 137 1.97 -20.46 -1.77
C GLY A 137 2.42 -19.87 -3.11
N LYS A 138 1.79 -20.27 -4.23
CA LYS A 138 2.13 -19.81 -5.58
C LYS A 138 1.03 -18.94 -6.18
N PRO A 139 1.38 -17.85 -6.87
CA PRO A 139 0.40 -17.04 -7.58
C PRO A 139 -0.10 -17.77 -8.83
N VAL A 140 -1.41 -17.78 -9.02
CA VAL A 140 -2.09 -18.51 -10.12
C VAL A 140 -2.54 -17.55 -11.21
N ARG A 141 -3.39 -16.57 -10.88
CA ARG A 141 -3.96 -15.59 -11.82
C ARG A 141 -4.58 -14.40 -11.11
N PHE A 142 -4.76 -13.30 -11.83
CA PHE A 142 -5.61 -12.22 -11.35
C PHE A 142 -7.09 -12.57 -11.56
N VAL A 143 -7.89 -12.47 -10.50
CA VAL A 143 -9.35 -12.71 -10.55
C VAL A 143 -10.15 -11.42 -10.64
N GLN A 144 -9.53 -10.28 -10.30
CA GLN A 144 -10.08 -8.93 -10.45
C GLN A 144 -8.94 -7.95 -10.74
N MET A 145 -9.21 -6.94 -11.56
CA MET A 145 -8.23 -5.92 -11.94
C MET A 145 -8.94 -4.58 -12.16
N ILE A 146 -8.35 -3.48 -11.68
CA ILE A 146 -8.80 -2.13 -11.98
C ILE A 146 -7.56 -1.30 -12.40
N ASP A 147 -7.64 -0.75 -13.60
CA ASP A 147 -6.57 0.07 -14.19
C ASP A 147 -6.36 1.37 -13.42
N TYR A 148 -5.10 1.71 -13.12
CA TYR A 148 -4.75 2.91 -12.36
C TYR A 148 -5.00 4.21 -13.13
N ALA A 149 -4.79 4.22 -14.45
CA ALA A 149 -5.03 5.40 -15.27
C ALA A 149 -6.54 5.71 -15.37
N GLY A 150 -7.38 4.68 -15.32
CA GLY A 150 -8.84 4.81 -15.33
C GLY A 150 -9.50 5.07 -13.97
N SER A 151 -8.73 5.28 -12.90
CA SER A 151 -9.26 5.24 -11.53
C SER A 151 -9.06 6.51 -10.72
N THR A 152 -10.04 6.79 -9.86
CA THR A 152 -10.04 7.90 -8.90
C THR A 152 -9.74 7.45 -7.47
N MET A 153 -9.78 6.14 -7.21
CA MET A 153 -9.53 5.50 -5.91
C MET A 153 -8.55 4.34 -6.07
N ASP A 154 -7.78 4.02 -5.03
CA ASP A 154 -6.90 2.85 -5.04
C ASP A 154 -7.74 1.56 -5.19
N PRO A 155 -7.51 0.75 -6.24
CA PRO A 155 -8.18 -0.53 -6.44
C PRO A 155 -8.19 -1.45 -5.22
N LEU A 156 -7.06 -1.57 -4.50
CA LEU A 156 -6.97 -2.49 -3.37
C LEU A 156 -7.87 -2.02 -2.23
N GLU A 157 -8.01 -0.70 -2.03
CA GLU A 157 -8.93 -0.16 -1.03
C GLU A 157 -10.39 -0.51 -1.37
N VAL A 158 -10.76 -0.44 -2.65
CA VAL A 158 -12.09 -0.83 -3.14
C VAL A 158 -12.34 -2.31 -2.89
N PHE A 159 -11.39 -3.19 -3.25
CA PHE A 159 -11.57 -4.64 -3.06
C PHE A 159 -11.62 -5.06 -1.58
N ILE A 160 -10.82 -4.43 -0.73
CA ILE A 160 -10.84 -4.68 0.72
C ILE A 160 -12.21 -4.28 1.28
N LYS A 161 -12.69 -3.06 0.98
CA LYS A 161 -14.00 -2.58 1.45
C LYS A 161 -15.17 -3.41 0.92
N ALA A 162 -15.01 -4.02 -0.25
CA ALA A 162 -15.99 -4.95 -0.83
C ALA A 162 -15.92 -6.37 -0.22
N GLY A 163 -14.98 -6.66 0.69
CA GLY A 163 -14.85 -7.97 1.33
C GLY A 163 -14.43 -9.09 0.37
N MET A 164 -13.66 -8.74 -0.67
CA MET A 164 -13.31 -9.68 -1.74
C MET A 164 -11.98 -10.42 -1.50
N THR A 165 -11.31 -10.17 -0.37
CA THR A 165 -10.01 -10.76 -0.03
C THR A 165 -10.15 -12.00 0.85
N ARG A 166 -9.14 -12.86 0.82
CA ARG A 166 -8.96 -14.02 1.71
C ARG A 166 -7.49 -14.14 2.11
N VAL A 167 -6.93 -13.07 2.67
CA VAL A 167 -5.51 -12.96 3.01
C VAL A 167 -5.17 -13.80 4.23
N ALA A 168 -6.03 -13.86 5.24
CA ALA A 168 -5.79 -14.67 6.45
C ALA A 168 -5.65 -16.16 6.08
N ALA A 169 -6.56 -16.69 5.24
CA ALA A 169 -6.46 -18.05 4.74
C ALA A 169 -5.14 -18.28 3.96
N CYS A 170 -4.74 -17.33 3.12
CA CYS A 170 -3.49 -17.42 2.39
C CYS A 170 -2.26 -17.44 3.33
N ALA A 171 -2.30 -16.69 4.43
CA ALA A 171 -1.22 -16.69 5.43
C ALA A 171 -1.14 -18.02 6.18
N GLU A 172 -2.27 -18.68 6.43
CA GLU A 172 -2.35 -19.93 7.19
C GLU A 172 -1.98 -21.16 6.37
N ASN A 173 -2.44 -21.25 5.11
CA ASN A 173 -2.33 -22.48 4.32
C ASN A 173 -1.76 -22.26 2.90
N GLY A 174 -1.31 -21.04 2.57
CA GLY A 174 -0.77 -20.70 1.25
C GLY A 174 -1.82 -20.53 0.15
N THR A 175 -3.11 -20.69 0.46
CA THR A 175 -4.21 -20.60 -0.51
C THR A 175 -5.22 -19.52 -0.12
N GLY A 176 -5.52 -18.63 -1.06
CA GLY A 176 -6.44 -17.52 -0.81
C GLY A 176 -6.42 -16.47 -1.91
N ILE A 177 -6.94 -15.29 -1.59
CA ILE A 177 -7.03 -14.16 -2.52
C ILE A 177 -6.35 -12.96 -1.86
N ILE A 178 -5.25 -12.50 -2.44
CA ILE A 178 -4.46 -11.39 -1.91
C ILE A 178 -4.53 -10.17 -2.82
N GLY A 179 -4.32 -8.98 -2.26
CA GLY A 179 -4.08 -7.79 -3.04
C GLY A 179 -2.68 -7.82 -3.67
N ALA A 180 -2.61 -7.48 -4.95
CA ALA A 180 -1.36 -7.30 -5.68
C ALA A 180 -1.51 -6.22 -6.76
N SER A 181 -0.40 -5.77 -7.32
CA SER A 181 -0.36 -4.83 -8.44
C SER A 181 0.50 -5.39 -9.56
N PHE A 182 0.15 -5.05 -10.80
CA PHE A 182 0.92 -5.40 -11.97
C PHE A 182 1.62 -4.17 -12.54
N ARG A 183 2.91 -4.32 -12.86
CA ARG A 183 3.72 -3.23 -13.40
C ARG A 183 4.55 -3.71 -14.57
N GLU A 184 4.98 -2.75 -15.38
CA GLU A 184 5.88 -2.97 -16.47
C GLU A 184 7.16 -2.16 -16.31
N VAL A 185 8.28 -2.78 -16.64
CA VAL A 185 9.61 -2.15 -16.69
C VAL A 185 10.20 -2.36 -18.08
N PRO A 186 11.11 -1.49 -18.57
CA PRO A 186 11.87 -1.77 -19.77
C PRO A 186 12.61 -3.11 -19.62
N THR A 187 12.51 -3.99 -20.60
CA THR A 187 13.20 -5.28 -20.56
C THR A 187 14.71 -5.12 -20.36
N VAL A 188 15.30 -4.08 -20.94
CA VAL A 188 16.73 -3.76 -20.80
C VAL A 188 17.15 -3.43 -19.36
N ALA A 189 16.19 -3.10 -18.48
CA ALA A 189 16.45 -2.78 -17.07
C ALA A 189 16.21 -3.98 -16.13
N LEU A 190 16.00 -5.19 -16.66
CA LEU A 190 15.64 -6.37 -15.87
C LEU A 190 16.68 -6.71 -14.79
N ASP A 191 17.96 -6.63 -15.12
CA ASP A 191 19.03 -6.91 -14.16
C ASP A 191 19.01 -5.93 -12.98
N ALA A 192 18.78 -4.64 -13.25
CA ALA A 192 18.64 -3.63 -12.20
C ALA A 192 17.41 -3.87 -11.31
N VAL A 193 16.32 -4.41 -11.87
CA VAL A 193 15.12 -4.78 -11.11
C VAL A 193 15.38 -5.97 -10.19
N VAL A 194 16.11 -6.98 -10.69
CA VAL A 194 16.50 -8.16 -9.90
C VAL A 194 17.45 -7.75 -8.77
N GLU A 195 18.46 -6.93 -9.05
CA GLU A 195 19.41 -6.43 -8.06
C GLU A 195 18.71 -5.63 -6.95
N SER A 196 17.87 -4.66 -7.33
CA SER A 196 17.09 -3.89 -6.36
C SER A 196 16.09 -4.77 -5.59
N GLY A 197 15.61 -5.87 -6.17
CA GLY A 197 14.85 -6.89 -5.47
C GLY A 197 15.64 -7.55 -4.32
N ARG A 198 16.91 -7.90 -4.58
CA ARG A 198 17.79 -8.53 -3.58
C ARG A 198 18.16 -7.58 -2.45
N GLU A 199 18.51 -6.34 -2.76
CA GLU A 199 18.79 -5.30 -1.75
C GLU A 199 17.60 -5.08 -0.83
N ARG A 200 16.41 -4.91 -1.41
CA ARG A 200 15.20 -4.75 -0.61
C ARG A 200 14.92 -5.98 0.25
N GLN A 201 15.15 -7.19 -0.26
CA GLN A 201 14.99 -8.41 0.54
C GLN A 201 15.93 -8.42 1.76
N ALA A 202 17.18 -7.98 1.60
CA ALA A 202 18.13 -7.86 2.72
C ALA A 202 17.66 -6.85 3.80
N LEU A 203 16.91 -5.84 3.41
CA LEU A 203 16.33 -4.81 4.29
C LEU A 203 14.97 -5.21 4.91
N GLY A 204 14.46 -6.41 4.64
CA GLY A 204 13.12 -6.81 5.05
C GLY A 204 12.00 -6.12 4.27
N LEU A 205 12.30 -5.57 3.08
CA LEU A 205 11.37 -4.91 2.14
C LEU A 205 11.03 -5.81 0.94
N SER A 206 10.80 -7.10 1.17
CA SER A 206 10.33 -8.01 0.12
C SER A 206 9.00 -7.53 -0.46
N GLY A 207 8.77 -7.80 -1.75
CA GLY A 207 7.49 -7.40 -2.33
C GLY A 207 7.33 -7.59 -3.83
N ILE A 208 8.37 -7.92 -4.59
CA ILE A 208 8.17 -8.48 -5.93
C ILE A 208 7.89 -9.97 -5.76
N LEU A 209 6.70 -10.40 -6.18
CA LEU A 209 6.27 -11.80 -6.11
C LEU A 209 6.75 -12.59 -7.33
N VAL A 210 6.58 -12.02 -8.52
CA VAL A 210 6.95 -12.66 -9.78
C VAL A 210 7.54 -11.63 -10.73
N ILE A 211 8.60 -12.03 -11.41
CA ILE A 211 9.16 -11.31 -12.54
C ILE A 211 8.90 -12.18 -13.78
N GLY A 212 8.22 -11.63 -14.76
CA GLY A 212 7.89 -12.32 -16.00
C GLY A 212 9.09 -12.46 -16.93
N GLN A 213 8.92 -13.23 -18.00
CA GLN A 213 9.91 -13.30 -19.06
C GLN A 213 9.83 -12.04 -19.95
N PRO A 214 10.95 -11.57 -20.51
CA PRO A 214 10.99 -10.48 -21.47
C PRO A 214 9.96 -10.61 -22.60
N ASN A 215 9.16 -9.57 -22.83
CA ASN A 215 8.17 -9.52 -23.92
C ASN A 215 7.15 -10.67 -23.93
N GLN A 216 6.92 -11.34 -22.79
CA GLN A 216 5.95 -12.42 -22.66
C GLN A 216 4.84 -12.03 -21.69
N PRO A 217 3.61 -12.54 -21.89
CA PRO A 217 2.55 -12.43 -20.90
C PRO A 217 2.98 -13.01 -19.54
N LEU A 218 2.44 -12.46 -18.46
CA LEU A 218 2.67 -12.93 -17.09
C LEU A 218 1.34 -13.21 -16.41
N LEU A 219 1.07 -14.49 -16.10
CA LEU A 219 -0.22 -14.96 -15.57
C LEU A 219 -1.41 -14.48 -16.42
N ASP A 220 -1.32 -14.72 -17.74
CA ASP A 220 -2.29 -14.32 -18.77
C ASP A 220 -2.48 -12.80 -18.94
N VAL A 221 -1.72 -11.98 -18.22
CA VAL A 221 -1.71 -10.53 -18.43
C VAL A 221 -0.76 -10.21 -19.58
N PRO A 222 -1.25 -9.65 -20.70
CA PRO A 222 -0.40 -9.28 -21.83
C PRO A 222 0.56 -8.16 -21.43
N VAL A 223 1.80 -8.21 -21.90
CA VAL A 223 2.84 -7.22 -21.61
C VAL A 223 3.17 -6.42 -22.87
N SER A 224 3.36 -5.11 -22.74
CA SER A 224 3.69 -4.24 -23.87
C SER A 224 5.04 -4.62 -24.52
N ALA A 225 5.18 -4.33 -25.82
CA ALA A 225 6.44 -4.57 -26.53
C ALA A 225 7.62 -3.81 -25.86
N GLY A 226 8.77 -4.48 -25.73
CA GLY A 226 9.96 -3.97 -25.07
C GLY A 226 9.87 -3.93 -23.54
N ARG A 227 8.82 -4.52 -22.95
CA ARG A 227 8.59 -4.52 -21.50
C ARG A 227 8.65 -5.92 -20.89
N THR A 228 8.91 -5.93 -19.59
CA THR A 228 8.79 -7.09 -18.73
C THR A 228 7.75 -6.80 -17.65
N GLY A 229 6.79 -7.72 -17.48
CA GLY A 229 5.79 -7.64 -16.41
C GLY A 229 6.38 -8.04 -15.06
N ILE A 230 5.98 -7.35 -14.00
CA ILE A 230 6.28 -7.71 -12.61
C ILE A 230 5.00 -7.66 -11.76
N ILE A 231 4.84 -8.64 -10.90
CA ILE A 231 3.76 -8.68 -9.91
C ILE A 231 4.35 -8.26 -8.56
N VAL A 232 3.77 -7.22 -7.98
CA VAL A 232 4.20 -6.64 -6.70
C VAL A 232 3.08 -6.81 -5.68
N ILE A 233 3.40 -7.34 -4.51
CA ILE A 233 2.42 -7.56 -3.45
C ILE A 233 1.79 -6.25 -2.96
N GLY A 234 0.53 -6.32 -2.55
CA GLY A 234 -0.20 -5.19 -2.00
C GLY A 234 0.29 -4.82 -0.60
N GLY A 235 0.67 -3.56 -0.39
CA GLY A 235 1.02 -3.05 0.94
C GLY A 235 -0.13 -3.07 1.95
N MET A 236 -1.38 -3.17 1.48
CA MET A 236 -2.59 -3.17 2.32
C MET A 236 -3.11 -4.57 2.68
N ASN A 237 -2.43 -5.66 2.27
CA ASN A 237 -2.82 -7.02 2.68
C ASN A 237 -2.92 -7.21 4.21
N PRO A 238 -2.06 -6.60 5.05
CA PRO A 238 -2.27 -6.62 6.51
C PRO A 238 -3.61 -6.00 6.93
N PHE A 239 -4.03 -4.91 6.28
CA PHE A 239 -5.32 -4.27 6.54
C PHE A 239 -6.49 -5.09 6.00
N ALA A 240 -6.30 -5.83 4.91
CA ALA A 240 -7.28 -6.78 4.40
C ALA A 240 -7.58 -7.89 5.43
N ALA A 241 -6.55 -8.48 6.04
CA ALA A 241 -6.76 -9.45 7.11
C ALA A 241 -7.42 -8.84 8.35
N MET A 242 -7.09 -7.59 8.69
CA MET A 242 -7.81 -6.87 9.74
C MET A 242 -9.31 -6.71 9.39
N PHE A 243 -9.63 -6.37 8.14
CA PHE A 243 -11.01 -6.27 7.64
C PHE A 243 -11.75 -7.61 7.72
N GLU A 244 -11.09 -8.71 7.35
CA GLU A 244 -11.64 -10.08 7.39
C GLU A 244 -12.09 -10.49 8.81
N THR A 245 -11.57 -9.86 9.87
CA THR A 245 -12.00 -10.09 11.27
C THR A 245 -13.15 -9.18 11.74
N GLY A 246 -13.73 -8.37 10.85
CA GLY A 246 -14.82 -7.45 11.16
C GLY A 246 -14.44 -6.27 12.06
N ILE A 247 -13.15 -5.93 12.14
CA ILE A 247 -12.70 -4.70 12.83
C ILE A 247 -13.11 -3.50 11.98
N PRO A 248 -13.80 -2.49 12.53
CA PRO A 248 -14.08 -1.25 11.83
C PRO A 248 -12.87 -0.32 11.85
N PHE A 249 -12.48 0.20 10.68
CA PHE A 249 -11.38 1.15 10.53
C PHE A 249 -11.54 1.98 9.25
N GLU A 250 -10.81 3.09 9.20
CA GLU A 250 -10.68 3.92 7.99
C GLU A 250 -9.32 3.65 7.35
N ILE A 251 -9.29 3.60 6.01
CA ILE A 251 -8.08 3.42 5.21
C ILE A 251 -7.81 4.71 4.46
N ASP A 252 -6.58 5.19 4.58
CA ASP A 252 -6.00 6.18 3.70
C ASP A 252 -4.92 5.48 2.86
N SER A 253 -5.28 5.00 1.67
CA SER A 253 -4.31 4.45 0.72
C SER A 253 -3.45 5.57 0.13
N LEU A 254 -2.19 5.27 -0.20
CA LEU A 254 -1.24 6.25 -0.75
C LEU A 254 -1.16 7.53 0.11
N SER A 255 -1.23 7.39 1.44
CA SER A 255 -1.50 8.52 2.35
C SER A 255 -0.42 9.60 2.22
N GLY A 256 0.84 9.20 2.37
CA GLY A 256 1.96 10.11 2.32
C GLY A 256 3.31 9.45 2.55
N LEU A 257 4.30 10.30 2.81
CA LEU A 257 5.66 9.91 3.15
C LEU A 257 5.83 9.81 4.65
N GLU A 258 6.59 8.82 5.09
CA GLU A 258 6.96 8.63 6.49
C GLU A 258 8.42 8.17 6.59
N GLN A 259 9.08 8.55 7.68
CA GLN A 259 10.47 8.18 7.92
C GLN A 259 10.59 6.67 8.17
N TRP A 260 11.53 6.03 7.48
CA TRP A 260 11.77 4.58 7.56
C TRP A 260 11.99 4.09 8.99
N GLU A 261 12.64 4.90 9.81
CA GLU A 261 13.01 4.62 11.19
C GLU A 261 11.78 4.45 12.11
N ARG A 262 10.62 5.00 11.72
CA ARG A 262 9.36 4.76 12.44
C ARG A 262 8.77 3.38 12.16
N PHE A 263 9.18 2.72 11.08
CA PHE A 263 8.76 1.36 10.76
C PHE A 263 9.61 0.36 11.54
N ARG A 264 8.97 -0.30 12.49
CA ARG A 264 9.57 -1.30 13.37
C ARG A 264 9.15 -2.70 12.95
N PRO A 265 9.98 -3.73 13.16
CA PRO A 265 9.58 -5.12 12.95
C PRO A 265 8.24 -5.42 13.62
N HIS A 266 7.34 -6.08 12.89
CA HIS A 266 5.97 -6.32 13.38
C HIS A 266 5.93 -7.14 14.69
N THR A 267 6.99 -7.89 14.99
CA THR A 267 7.16 -8.71 16.19
C THR A 267 7.31 -7.89 17.46
N GLU A 268 7.83 -6.65 17.38
CA GLU A 268 7.98 -5.74 18.54
C GLU A 268 6.63 -5.27 19.10
N PHE A 269 5.59 -5.26 18.26
CA PHE A 269 4.24 -4.83 18.64
C PHE A 269 3.48 -5.85 19.51
N ARG A 270 3.99 -7.08 19.68
CA ARG A 270 3.39 -8.10 20.58
C ARG A 270 3.27 -7.62 22.02
N THR A 271 4.18 -6.75 22.45
CA THR A 271 4.26 -6.20 23.82
C THR A 271 3.31 -5.04 24.06
N MET A 272 2.95 -4.27 23.02
CA MET A 272 2.01 -3.14 23.14
C MET A 272 0.59 -3.63 23.44
N ALA A 273 0.21 -4.79 22.90
CA ALA A 273 -1.04 -5.47 23.23
C ALA A 273 -1.16 -5.90 24.71
N ARG A 274 -0.03 -6.00 25.44
CA ARG A 274 0.03 -6.45 26.85
C ARG A 274 0.13 -5.32 27.86
N ARG A 275 0.52 -4.10 27.44
CA ARG A 275 0.52 -2.94 28.34
C ARG A 275 -0.93 -2.46 28.51
N ARG A 276 -1.57 -2.91 29.59
CA ARG A 276 -2.74 -2.21 30.15
C ARG A 276 -2.36 -0.73 30.28
N SER A 277 -3.26 0.14 29.83
CA SER A 277 -3.23 1.58 30.09
C SER A 277 -2.85 1.85 31.55
N PRO A 278 -1.83 2.65 31.86
CA PRO A 278 -1.62 3.16 33.21
C PRO A 278 -2.65 4.23 33.62
N TYR A 279 -3.62 4.54 32.77
CA TYR A 279 -4.76 5.40 33.06
C TYR A 279 -6.03 4.55 33.15
N VAL A 280 -6.16 3.85 34.27
CA VAL A 280 -7.44 3.48 34.88
C VAL A 280 -7.31 3.91 36.33
N ASP A 281 -7.67 5.16 36.58
CA ASP A 281 -8.40 5.64 37.76
C ASP A 281 -9.44 6.63 37.25
#